data_AF-A0A7G8IU33-F1
#
_entry.id   AF-A0A7G8IU33-F1
#
_cell.length_a   1.000
_cell.length_b   1.000
_cell.length_c   1.000
_cell.angle_alpha   90.00
_cell.angle_beta   90.00
_cell.angle_gamma   90.00
#
_symmetry.space_group_name_H-M   'P 1'
#
loop_
_entity.id
_entity.type
_entity.pdbx_description
1 polymer ?
#
loop_
_entity_poly.entity_id
_entity_poly.type
_entity_poly.pdbx_seq_one_letter_code
_entity_poly.pdbx_strand_id
1 'polypeptide(L)' 'MADQPPQQAPSIEELQESIDELSTYRERLYNDVLGLGKKLRLSQKKIDATLSEHPELTRIDEVLDQLKAQRNAQSGQ' A
#
# COMPACT_ATOMS: atom_id res chain seq x y z
N MET A 1 -0.43 -23.33 28.81
CA MET A 1 -0.12 -22.43 27.68
C MET A 1 -1.41 -22.26 26.91
N ALA A 2 -2.01 -21.07 26.96
CA ALA A 2 -3.33 -20.82 26.39
C ALA A 2 -3.25 -20.64 24.87
N ASP A 3 -4.08 -21.42 24.17
CA ASP A 3 -4.94 -21.02 23.04
C ASP A 3 -4.35 -19.99 22.06
N GLN A 4 -3.70 -20.48 21.01
CA GLN A 4 -3.61 -19.73 19.77
C GLN A 4 -5.00 -19.78 19.13
N PRO A 5 -5.73 -18.65 18.97
CA PRO A 5 -7.02 -18.68 18.29
C PRO A 5 -6.82 -19.26 16.88
N PRO A 6 -7.81 -19.99 16.33
CA PRO A 6 -7.73 -20.47 14.96
C PRO A 6 -7.43 -19.26 14.07
N GLN A 7 -6.54 -19.45 13.11
CA GLN A 7 -6.19 -18.45 12.11
C GLN A 7 -7.43 -18.16 11.25
N GLN A 8 -8.36 -17.37 11.79
CA GLN A 8 -9.54 -16.92 11.08
C GLN A 8 -9.05 -16.03 9.95
N ALA A 9 -9.50 -16.34 8.74
CA ALA A 9 -9.24 -15.45 7.62
C ALA A 9 -9.70 -14.04 8.00
N PRO A 10 -8.90 -12.99 7.70
CA PRO A 10 -9.22 -11.63 8.07
C PRO A 10 -10.60 -11.26 7.55
N SER A 11 -11.37 -10.50 8.32
CA SER A 11 -12.72 -10.11 7.90
C SER A 11 -12.67 -9.13 6.73
N ILE A 12 -13.75 -9.01 5.94
CA ILE A 12 -13.83 -8.02 4.85
C ILE A 12 -13.56 -6.60 5.36
N GLU A 13 -14.07 -6.28 6.55
CA GLU A 13 -13.85 -5.00 7.23
C GLU A 13 -12.36 -4.79 7.56
N GLU A 14 -11.70 -5.77 8.18
CA GLU A 14 -10.26 -5.68 8.50
C GLU A 14 -9.39 -5.56 7.25
N LEU A 15 -9.74 -6.27 6.17
CA LEU A 15 -9.08 -6.12 4.88
C LEU A 15 -9.29 -4.73 4.30
N GLN A 16 -10.51 -4.18 4.42
CA GLN A 16 -10.83 -2.85 3.92
C GLN A 16 -10.11 -1.75 4.71
N GLU A 17 -10.02 -1.88 6.04
CA GLU A 17 -9.22 -0.99 6.89
C GLU A 17 -7.74 -1.06 6.51
N SER A 18 -7.20 -2.28 6.38
CA SER A 18 -5.81 -2.48 5.95
C SER A 18 -5.52 -1.87 4.58
N ILE A 19 -6.44 -1.98 3.62
CA ILE A 19 -6.33 -1.35 2.29
C ILE A 19 -6.33 0.18 2.40
N ASP A 20 -7.17 0.74 3.26
CA ASP A 20 -7.30 2.19 3.43
C ASP A 20 -6.04 2.78 4.11
N GLU A 21 -5.58 2.15 5.19
CA GLU A 21 -4.36 2.53 5.88
C GLU A 21 -3.15 2.46 4.96
N LEU A 22 -3.02 1.35 4.21
CA LEU A 22 -1.91 1.14 3.30
C LEU A 22 -1.96 2.08 2.08
N SER A 23 -3.16 2.42 1.58
CA SER A 23 -3.32 3.44 0.53
C SER A 23 -2.95 4.83 1.03
N THR A 24 -3.38 5.18 2.24
CA THR A 24 -3.00 6.44 2.89
C THR A 24 -1.48 6.54 3.06
N TYR A 25 -0.84 5.44 3.47
CA TYR A 25 0.61 5.38 3.59
C TYR A 25 1.32 5.57 2.24
N ARG A 26 0.84 4.89 1.20
CA ARG A 26 1.33 5.04 -0.19
C ARG A 26 1.27 6.49 -0.64
N GLU A 27 0.14 7.16 -0.42
CA GLU A 27 -0.06 8.55 -0.82
C GLU A 27 0.89 9.51 -0.08
N ARG A 28 1.10 9.31 1.23
CA ARG A 28 2.07 10.11 2.00
C ARG A 28 3.47 9.94 1.45
N LEU A 29 3.90 8.69 1.24
CA LEU A 29 5.23 8.39 0.70
C LEU A 29 5.43 9.00 -0.69
N TYR A 30 4.42 8.91 -1.56
CA TYR A 30 4.43 9.54 -2.87
C TYR A 30 4.62 11.07 -2.76
N ASN A 31 3.85 11.71 -1.88
CA ASN A 31 3.94 13.15 -1.65
C ASN A 31 5.28 13.57 -1.04
N ASP A 32 5.86 12.76 -0.15
CA ASP A 32 7.19 12.99 0.41
C ASP A 32 8.28 12.94 -0.65
N VAL A 33 8.27 11.92 -1.52
CA VAL A 33 9.23 11.80 -2.63
C VAL A 33 9.05 12.94 -3.63
N LEU A 34 7.80 13.28 -3.98
CA LEU A 34 7.50 14.42 -4.86
C LEU A 34 7.97 15.75 -4.24
N GLY A 35 7.68 15.97 -2.95
CA GLY A 35 8.05 17.16 -2.21
C GLY A 35 9.56 17.30 -2.06
N LEU A 36 10.25 16.21 -1.76
CA LEU A 36 11.71 16.15 -1.69
C LEU A 36 12.33 16.42 -3.06
N GLY A 37 11.83 15.79 -4.12
CA GLY A 37 12.28 16.00 -5.49
C GLY A 37 12.15 17.46 -5.93
N LYS A 38 11.03 18.11 -5.59
CA LYS A 38 10.82 19.55 -5.82
C LYS A 38 11.78 20.42 -5.00
N LYS A 39 11.98 20.10 -3.71
CA LYS A 39 12.95 20.82 -2.84
C LYS A 39 14.38 20.72 -3.37
N LEU A 40 14.75 19.58 -3.94
CA LEU A 40 16.05 19.34 -4.59
C LEU A 40 16.14 19.94 -6.00
N ARG A 41 15.08 20.63 -6.49
CA ARG A 41 14.98 21.20 -7.84
C ARG A 41 15.24 20.15 -8.94
N LEU A 42 14.86 18.89 -8.69
CA LEU A 42 14.90 17.85 -9.71
C LEU A 42 13.89 18.17 -10.81
N SER A 43 14.22 17.76 -12.04
CA SER A 43 13.26 17.81 -13.14
C SER A 43 12.14 16.80 -12.92
N GLN A 44 10.93 17.12 -13.37
CA GLN A 44 9.75 16.26 -13.21
C GLN A 44 10.02 14.81 -13.68
N LYS A 45 10.68 14.65 -14.83
CA LYS A 45 11.09 13.34 -15.36
C LYS A 45 11.94 12.51 -14.38
N LYS A 46 12.83 13.14 -13.59
CA LYS A 46 13.61 12.43 -12.57
C LYS A 46 12.77 12.06 -11.37
N ILE A 47 11.85 12.93 -10.96
CA ILE A 47 10.94 12.65 -9.85
C ILE A 47 10.02 11.48 -10.21
N ASP A 48 9.43 11.49 -11.41
CA ASP A 48 8.63 10.38 -11.92
C ASP A 48 9.43 9.07 -12.01
N ALA A 49 10.69 9.12 -12.46
CA ALA A 49 11.56 7.94 -12.44
C ALA A 49 11.79 7.43 -11.01
N THR A 50 12.13 8.31 -10.06
CA THR A 50 12.30 7.94 -8.65
C THR A 50 11.02 7.36 -8.05
N LEU A 51 9.85 7.90 -8.38
CA LEU A 51 8.56 7.38 -7.92
C LEU A 51 8.24 6.02 -8.53
N SER A 52 8.48 5.84 -9.83
CA SER A 52 8.23 4.59 -10.54
C SER A 52 9.21 3.48 -10.16
N GLU A 53 10.45 3.83 -9.82
CA GLU A 53 11.50 2.89 -9.40
C GLU A 53 11.56 2.76 -7.87
N HIS A 54 10.63 3.38 -7.14
CA HIS A 54 10.67 3.36 -5.67
C HIS A 54 10.27 1.97 -5.15
N PRO A 55 11.22 1.20 -4.58
CA PRO A 55 10.98 -0.21 -4.24
C PRO A 55 9.85 -0.37 -3.21
N GLU A 56 9.70 0.60 -2.32
CA GLU A 56 8.65 0.57 -1.31
C GLU A 56 7.27 0.92 -1.89
N LEU A 57 7.17 1.82 -2.87
CA LEU A 57 5.88 2.12 -3.50
C LEU A 57 5.42 0.91 -4.31
N THR A 58 6.34 0.28 -5.05
CA THR A 58 6.07 -0.97 -5.77
C THR A 58 5.58 -2.06 -4.82
N ARG A 59 6.28 -2.27 -3.70
CA ARG A 59 5.88 -3.27 -2.71
C ARG A 59 4.51 -2.97 -2.09
N ILE A 60 4.23 -1.70 -1.79
CA ILE A 60 2.92 -1.29 -1.27
C ILE A 60 1.82 -1.56 -2.30
N ASP A 61 2.04 -1.24 -3.58
CA ASP A 61 1.11 -1.56 -4.66
C ASP A 61 0.84 -3.06 -4.78
N GLU A 62 1.88 -3.90 -4.71
CA GLU A 62 1.73 -5.37 -4.73
C GLU A 62 0.92 -5.89 -3.54
N VAL A 63 1.16 -5.38 -2.33
CA VAL A 63 0.41 -5.77 -1.14
C VAL A 63 -1.03 -5.27 -1.21
N LEU A 64 -1.26 -4.05 -1.70
CA LEU A 64 -2.61 -3.52 -1.93
C LEU A 64 -3.39 -4.38 -2.92
N ASP A 65 -2.75 -4.84 -4.00
CA ASP A 65 -3.39 -5.71 -4.98
C ASP A 65 -3.78 -7.06 -4.35
N GLN A 66 -2.89 -7.65 -3.55
CA GLN A 66 -3.17 -8.88 -2.80
C GLN A 66 -4.32 -8.70 -1.80
N LEU A 67 -4.35 -7.60 -1.05
CA LEU A 67 -5.43 -7.33 -0.10
C LEU A 67 -6.76 -7.11 -0.81
N LYS A 68 -6.77 -6.37 -1.93
CA LYS A 68 -7.98 -6.18 -2.76
C LYS A 68 -8.46 -7.50 -3.36
N ALA A 69 -7.56 -8.35 -3.83
CA ALA A 69 -7.87 -9.67 -4.35
C ALA A 69 -8.49 -10.56 -3.26
N GLN A 70 -7.89 -10.61 -2.06
CA GLN A 70 -8.42 -11.33 -0.90
C GLN A 70 -9.82 -10.82 -0.52
N ARG A 71 -9.98 -9.50 -0.43
CA ARG A 71 -11.28 -8.88 -0.11
C ARG A 71 -12.33 -9.23 -1.14
N ASN A 72 -12.02 -9.13 -2.42
CA ASN A 72 -12.95 -9.45 -3.50
C ASN A 72 -13.32 -10.95 -3.52
N ALA A 73 -12.36 -11.84 -3.27
CA ALA A 73 -12.62 -13.27 -3.15
C ALA A 73 -13.58 -13.59 -1.99
N GLN A 74 -13.51 -12.84 -0.89
CA GLN A 74 -14.42 -12.97 0.25
C GLN A 74 -15.77 -12.26 0.03
N SER A 75 -15.80 -11.19 -0.76
CA SER A 75 -17.03 -10.44 -1.08
C SER A 75 -17.93 -11.16 -2.10
N GLY A 76 -17.34 -12.05 -2.90
CA GLY A 76 -18.03 -12.81 -3.95
C GLY A 76 -18.51 -14.21 -3.52
N GLN A 77 -18.41 -14.54 -2.22
CA GLN A 77 -18.96 -15.78 -1.64
C GLN A 77 -20.35 -15.56 -1.03
#